data_AF-A0A7R9V2Z6-F1
#
_entry.id   AF-A0A7R9V2Z6-F1
#
_cell.length_a   1.000
_cell.length_b   1.000
_cell.length_c   1.000
_cell.angle_alpha   90.00
_cell.angle_beta   90.00
_cell.angle_gamma   90.00
#
_symmetry.space_group_name_H-M   'P 1'
#
loop_
_entity.id
_entity.type
_entity.pdbx_description
1 polymer ?
#
loop_
_entity_poly.entity_id
_entity_poly.type
_entity_poly.pdbx_seq_one_letter_code
_entity_poly.pdbx_strand_id
1 'polypeptide(L)'
;VDSRKAYILFGNMLAKLAARASPTARPGAATCSTIVSTPTPRRGACQRSIGAHGEATSKLHGQAASRHKRNPRSAGRAHASSVAARAASDGGDGAPSTSGTAGRPGQQWQEGFILDNPLTSSTAEVFDTQGNKLAVAELAKGKTVVGLLRHLGCALCWRQAANLAALKPRFEELGFKLVVVAIGYPEAAKELCEKLPFPADLLFLDPEMKIYTELHLNAGLKYFFNRDTLEGCRELGTDEGKAALARYSFIKPPNAQCTLQMGGLYVVDSNKLLYGHMDKGLGAHAPNDQVLAACAAA
;
A
#
# COMPACT_ATOMS: atom_id res chain seq x y z
N VAL A 1 15.90 4.47 -21.12
CA VAL A 1 15.16 3.22 -21.39
C VAL A 1 13.68 3.50 -21.19
N ASP A 2 12.85 3.22 -22.20
CA ASP A 2 11.40 3.42 -22.15
C ASP A 2 10.79 2.58 -21.01
N SER A 3 10.12 3.23 -20.06
CA SER A 3 9.49 2.59 -18.90
C SER A 3 8.51 1.48 -19.30
N ARG A 4 7.86 1.59 -20.47
CA ARG A 4 7.01 0.50 -21.00
C ARG A 4 7.84 -0.73 -21.39
N LYS A 5 8.98 -0.53 -22.05
CA LYS A 5 9.88 -1.64 -22.44
C LYS A 5 10.46 -2.32 -21.22
N ALA A 6 10.89 -1.55 -20.21
CA ALA A 6 11.37 -2.10 -18.94
C ALA A 6 10.29 -2.93 -18.24
N TYR A 7 9.05 -2.45 -18.25
CA TYR A 7 7.91 -3.15 -17.66
C TYR A 7 7.56 -4.47 -18.38
N ILE A 8 7.57 -4.47 -19.72
CA ILE A 8 7.35 -5.68 -20.52
C ILE A 8 8.49 -6.69 -20.31
N LEU A 9 9.74 -6.23 -20.28
CA LEU A 9 10.90 -7.06 -19.98
C LEU A 9 10.80 -7.67 -18.58
N PHE A 10 10.39 -6.88 -17.59
CA PHE A 10 10.21 -7.35 -16.23
C PHE A 10 9.03 -8.33 -16.12
N GLY A 11 7.90 -8.07 -16.78
CA GLY A 11 6.77 -9.01 -16.88
C GLY A 11 7.19 -10.35 -17.51
N ASN A 12 7.97 -10.31 -18.58
CA ASN A 12 8.54 -11.50 -19.22
C ASN A 12 9.54 -12.24 -18.31
N MET A 13 10.33 -11.51 -17.52
CA MET A 13 11.24 -12.08 -16.53
C MET A 13 10.47 -12.78 -15.40
N LEU A 14 9.45 -12.13 -14.84
CA LEU A 14 8.56 -12.71 -13.83
C LEU A 14 7.86 -13.97 -14.37
N ALA A 15 7.33 -13.94 -15.59
CA ALA A 15 6.72 -15.09 -16.22
C ALA A 15 7.70 -16.27 -16.38
N LYS A 16 8.95 -15.99 -16.77
CA LYS A 16 10.02 -17.02 -16.86
C LYS A 16 10.43 -17.57 -15.50
N LEU A 17 10.47 -16.74 -14.45
CA LEU A 17 10.78 -17.18 -13.09
C LEU A 17 9.64 -18.04 -12.51
N ALA A 18 8.39 -17.64 -12.72
CA ALA A 18 7.22 -18.42 -12.34
C ALA A 18 7.16 -19.78 -13.06
N ALA A 19 7.50 -19.81 -14.35
CA ALA A 19 7.57 -21.05 -15.14
C ALA A 19 8.69 -22.00 -14.66
N ARG A 20 9.79 -21.49 -14.10
CA ARG A 20 10.89 -22.30 -13.53
C ARG A 20 10.59 -22.81 -12.12
N ALA A 21 9.73 -22.12 -11.36
CA ALA A 21 9.35 -22.48 -10.00
C ALA A 21 8.18 -23.49 -9.93
N SER A 22 7.60 -23.85 -11.09
CA SER A 22 6.63 -24.92 -11.21
C SER A 22 7.37 -26.22 -11.52
N PRO A 23 7.35 -27.25 -10.64
CA PRO A 23 7.83 -28.56 -11.04
C PRO A 23 6.83 -29.10 -12.05
N THR A 24 7.16 -28.99 -13.34
CA THR A 24 6.45 -29.77 -14.35
C THR A 24 6.66 -31.23 -14.00
N ALA A 25 5.57 -31.89 -13.62
CA ALA A 25 5.48 -33.33 -13.53
C ALA A 25 6.13 -33.93 -14.79
N ARG A 26 7.09 -34.82 -14.58
CA ARG A 26 7.64 -35.66 -15.67
C ARG A 26 6.45 -36.36 -16.36
N PRO A 27 6.40 -36.42 -17.70
CA PRO A 27 5.45 -37.28 -18.37
C PRO A 27 5.91 -38.74 -18.16
N GLY A 28 5.34 -39.39 -17.16
CA GLY A 28 5.44 -40.84 -16.99
C GLY A 28 4.53 -41.51 -18.01
N ALA A 29 5.14 -42.27 -18.91
CA ALA A 29 4.46 -43.19 -19.80
C ALA A 29 3.65 -44.21 -18.99
N ALA A 30 2.37 -44.37 -19.33
CA ALA A 30 1.62 -45.61 -19.11
C ALA A 30 0.55 -45.72 -20.19
N THR A 31 0.75 -46.74 -21.01
CA THR A 31 -0.14 -47.26 -22.04
C THR A 31 -1.32 -48.02 -21.42
N CYS A 32 -2.32 -48.24 -22.28
CA CYS A 32 -3.24 -49.39 -22.32
C CYS A 32 -4.70 -49.15 -21.88
N SER A 33 -5.56 -49.11 -22.90
CA SER A 33 -6.88 -49.77 -23.09
C SER A 33 -7.87 -49.78 -21.90
N THR A 34 -9.17 -49.47 -22.05
CA THR A 34 -10.10 -50.14 -22.98
C THR A 34 -11.44 -49.39 -23.02
N ILE A 35 -12.09 -49.49 -24.18
CA ILE A 35 -13.47 -49.15 -24.54
C ILE A 35 -14.52 -49.78 -23.58
N VAL A 36 -15.65 -49.08 -23.35
CA VAL A 36 -17.06 -49.56 -23.29
C VAL A 36 -17.93 -48.38 -22.80
N SER A 37 -18.64 -47.71 -23.71
CA SER A 37 -20.10 -47.77 -23.98
C SER A 37 -21.01 -47.08 -22.94
N THR A 38 -21.76 -46.09 -23.43
CA THR A 38 -22.90 -45.43 -22.79
C THR A 38 -24.10 -46.38 -22.63
N PRO A 39 -25.10 -46.05 -21.78
CA PRO A 39 -26.30 -45.40 -22.35
C PRO A 39 -26.98 -44.35 -21.43
N THR A 40 -27.61 -43.37 -22.09
CA THR A 40 -28.68 -42.46 -21.64
C THR A 40 -29.94 -43.24 -21.21
N PRO A 41 -30.89 -42.70 -20.40
CA PRO A 41 -31.74 -41.57 -20.82
C PRO A 41 -32.14 -40.55 -19.71
N ARG A 42 -32.44 -39.31 -20.12
CA ARG A 42 -33.22 -38.32 -19.34
C ARG A 42 -34.38 -37.80 -20.20
N ARG A 43 -35.60 -37.93 -19.68
CA ARG A 43 -36.87 -37.20 -19.92
C ARG A 43 -37.90 -37.97 -19.10
N GLY A 44 -38.75 -37.43 -18.25
CA GLY A 44 -39.14 -36.09 -17.85
C GLY A 44 -40.37 -36.25 -16.93
N ALA A 45 -41.01 -35.13 -16.60
CA ALA A 45 -42.34 -34.97 -16.03
C ALA A 45 -42.46 -34.72 -14.51
N CYS A 46 -43.17 -33.59 -14.26
CA CYS A 46 -44.20 -33.40 -13.25
C CYS A 46 -43.77 -33.35 -11.77
N GLN A 47 -44.30 -32.48 -10.91
CA GLN A 47 -45.35 -31.46 -10.98
C GLN A 47 -45.39 -30.81 -9.58
N ARG A 48 -45.79 -29.52 -9.51
CA ARG A 48 -46.73 -28.91 -8.53
C ARG A 48 -46.48 -29.13 -7.02
N SER A 49 -46.59 -28.16 -6.12
CA SER A 49 -47.34 -26.90 -6.13
C SER A 49 -47.44 -26.31 -4.70
N ILE A 50 -47.82 -25.02 -4.63
CA ILE A 50 -48.53 -24.31 -3.53
C ILE A 50 -47.68 -24.03 -2.28
N GLY A 51 -47.72 -22.86 -1.62
CA GLY A 51 -48.53 -21.65 -1.72
C GLY A 51 -47.78 -20.51 -0.99
N ALA A 52 -47.93 -19.24 -1.38
CA ALA A 52 -49.08 -18.36 -1.21
C ALA A 52 -49.00 -17.50 0.08
N HIS A 53 -49.35 -16.22 -0.11
CA HIS A 53 -49.62 -15.15 0.86
C HIS A 53 -48.41 -14.47 1.50
N GLY A 54 -48.34 -13.14 1.58
CA GLY A 54 -49.31 -12.12 1.21
C GLY A 54 -48.74 -10.72 1.47
N GLU A 55 -49.24 -9.76 0.70
CA GLU A 55 -49.06 -8.33 0.88
C GLU A 55 -49.49 -7.84 2.27
N ALA A 56 -48.85 -6.79 2.76
CA ALA A 56 -49.59 -5.66 3.31
C ALA A 56 -48.73 -4.40 3.31
N THR A 57 -49.30 -3.35 2.71
CA THR A 57 -48.85 -1.96 2.73
C THR A 57 -49.39 -1.26 3.98
N SER A 58 -48.69 -0.23 4.48
CA SER A 58 -49.36 0.92 5.09
C SER A 58 -48.44 2.13 5.24
N LYS A 59 -48.99 3.28 4.83
CA LYS A 59 -48.49 4.66 4.92
C LYS A 59 -48.64 5.25 6.35
N LEU A 60 -48.09 6.46 6.52
CA LEU A 60 -48.49 7.64 7.34
C LEU A 60 -47.38 8.06 8.33
N HIS A 61 -46.72 9.21 8.17
CA HIS A 61 -47.09 10.64 8.40
C HIS A 61 -46.82 11.15 9.83
N GLY A 62 -46.13 12.29 9.91
CA GLY A 62 -45.95 13.18 11.10
C GLY A 62 -44.55 13.84 11.07
N GLN A 63 -44.33 15.06 10.56
CA GLN A 63 -44.54 16.39 11.18
C GLN A 63 -43.98 16.50 12.63
N ALA A 64 -43.31 17.55 13.11
CA ALA A 64 -42.84 18.84 12.61
C ALA A 64 -41.99 19.54 13.71
N ALA A 65 -41.38 20.69 13.34
CA ALA A 65 -41.15 21.90 14.17
C ALA A 65 -39.96 21.94 15.16
N SER A 66 -38.90 22.70 14.81
CA SER A 66 -38.58 24.07 15.32
C SER A 66 -37.55 24.03 16.48
N ARG A 67 -36.63 24.97 16.75
CA ARG A 67 -36.46 26.41 16.54
C ARG A 67 -34.95 26.70 16.83
N HIS A 68 -34.24 27.49 16.02
CA HIS A 68 -33.81 28.86 16.36
C HIS A 68 -33.11 29.03 17.73
N LYS A 69 -31.81 29.38 17.78
CA LYS A 69 -31.25 30.75 17.65
C LYS A 69 -29.89 30.91 18.38
N ARG A 70 -29.02 31.65 17.71
CA ARG A 70 -28.12 32.72 18.22
C ARG A 70 -26.82 32.36 18.96
N ASN A 71 -25.75 32.59 18.21
CA ASN A 71 -24.50 33.25 18.58
C ASN A 71 -24.70 34.49 19.48
N PRO A 72 -23.73 34.80 20.36
CA PRO A 72 -23.13 36.13 20.28
C PRO A 72 -21.59 36.12 20.38
N ARG A 73 -21.02 37.06 19.60
CA ARG A 73 -19.66 37.60 19.73
C ARG A 73 -19.53 38.47 20.97
N SER A 74 -18.35 38.47 21.59
CA SER A 74 -17.55 39.66 21.94
C SER A 74 -16.30 39.21 22.72
N ALA A 75 -15.10 39.48 22.20
CA ALA A 75 -14.27 40.66 22.46
C ALA A 75 -13.32 40.45 23.65
N GLY A 76 -12.03 40.42 23.35
CA GLY A 76 -10.93 40.41 24.32
C GLY A 76 -9.63 40.74 23.59
N ARG A 77 -9.25 42.02 23.65
CA ARG A 77 -8.09 42.66 23.03
C ARG A 77 -7.09 42.97 24.14
N ALA A 78 -5.81 42.61 23.98
CA ALA A 78 -4.65 43.33 24.54
C ALA A 78 -3.34 42.66 24.05
N HIS A 79 -2.55 43.35 23.23
CA HIS A 79 -1.23 43.95 23.55
C HIS A 79 -0.11 42.90 23.68
N ALA A 80 0.73 42.71 22.65
CA ALA A 80 1.90 43.53 22.27
C ALA A 80 3.11 43.35 23.19
N SER A 81 4.16 42.70 22.70
CA SER A 81 5.46 43.36 22.54
C SER A 81 6.45 42.51 21.75
N SER A 82 6.93 43.13 20.69
CA SER A 82 8.13 42.85 19.93
C SER A 82 9.38 42.95 20.79
N VAL A 83 10.32 42.02 20.66
CA VAL A 83 11.74 42.30 20.85
C VAL A 83 12.49 41.78 19.64
N ALA A 84 12.89 42.73 18.79
CA ALA A 84 13.89 42.55 17.77
C ALA A 84 15.28 42.69 18.42
N ALA A 85 16.21 41.81 18.08
CA ALA A 85 17.63 42.02 18.32
C ALA A 85 18.38 41.90 16.98
N ARG A 86 18.74 43.07 16.43
CA ARG A 86 19.91 43.33 15.58
C ARG A 86 21.03 43.81 16.53
N ALA A 87 22.32 43.69 16.32
CA ALA A 87 23.21 43.17 15.27
C ALA A 87 24.63 43.11 15.90
N ALA A 88 25.56 42.34 15.34
CA ALA A 88 26.96 42.72 15.28
C ALA A 88 27.67 41.93 14.17
N SER A 89 28.38 42.68 13.34
CA SER A 89 29.21 42.33 12.20
C SER A 89 30.67 42.18 12.60
N ASP A 90 31.39 41.26 11.97
CA ASP A 90 32.78 41.33 11.50
C ASP A 90 32.95 40.07 10.60
N GLY A 91 33.48 40.07 9.39
CA GLY A 91 34.47 40.92 8.75
C GLY A 91 35.69 40.05 8.42
N GLY A 92 35.92 39.72 7.13
CA GLY A 92 37.24 39.25 6.66
C GLY A 92 37.28 38.02 5.75
N ASP A 93 37.39 38.31 4.45
CA ASP A 93 38.22 37.65 3.42
C ASP A 93 37.83 36.32 2.79
N GLY A 94 37.64 36.38 1.46
CA GLY A 94 37.28 35.27 0.61
C GLY A 94 38.37 34.82 -0.37
N ALA A 95 38.13 33.70 -1.02
CA ALA A 95 38.52 33.38 -2.40
C ALA A 95 37.74 32.11 -2.86
N PRO A 96 37.60 31.84 -4.17
CA PRO A 96 36.35 31.35 -4.75
C PRO A 96 36.36 29.85 -5.08
N SER A 97 35.20 29.19 -5.05
CA SER A 97 35.00 27.98 -5.87
C SER A 97 33.52 27.67 -6.16
N THR A 98 33.20 27.82 -7.44
CA THR A 98 32.34 26.96 -8.27
C THR A 98 30.99 26.48 -7.72
N SER A 99 29.96 27.11 -8.26
CA SER A 99 28.61 26.58 -8.43
C SER A 99 28.56 25.12 -8.87
N GLY A 100 27.95 24.28 -8.05
CA GLY A 100 27.56 22.92 -8.39
C GLY A 100 26.51 22.45 -7.39
N THR A 101 25.24 22.56 -7.76
CA THR A 101 24.11 22.04 -6.99
C THR A 101 24.17 20.51 -6.99
N ALA A 102 25.01 19.96 -6.12
CA ALA A 102 25.05 18.53 -5.85
C ALA A 102 23.80 18.17 -5.05
N GLY A 103 22.91 17.37 -5.67
CA GLY A 103 21.76 16.79 -4.98
C GLY A 103 22.20 16.06 -3.72
N ARG A 104 21.46 16.28 -2.63
CA ARG A 104 21.69 15.59 -1.35
C ARG A 104 21.69 14.06 -1.58
N PRO A 105 22.74 13.34 -1.17
CA PRO A 105 22.77 11.88 -1.23
C PRO A 105 21.69 11.29 -0.32
N GLY A 106 21.14 10.14 -0.72
CA GLY A 106 20.06 9.44 -0.04
C GLY A 106 20.30 9.29 1.47
N GLN A 107 19.31 9.73 2.25
CA GLN A 107 19.23 9.54 3.68
C GLN A 107 19.16 8.04 3.98
N GLN A 108 20.28 7.46 4.39
CA GLN A 108 20.33 6.14 5.01
C GLN A 108 20.10 6.35 6.51
N TRP A 109 18.88 6.12 6.97
CA TRP A 109 18.55 6.22 8.39
C TRP A 109 19.25 5.09 9.15
N GLN A 110 20.03 5.46 10.16
CA GLN A 110 20.65 4.51 11.09
C GLN A 110 19.57 3.96 12.03
N GLU A 111 19.55 2.64 12.21
CA GLU A 111 18.72 1.98 13.23
C GLU A 111 19.08 2.53 14.62
N GLY A 112 18.09 3.06 15.37
CA GLY A 112 18.26 3.44 16.78
C GLY A 112 18.07 4.92 17.16
N PHE A 113 17.77 5.83 16.22
CA PHE A 113 17.39 7.21 16.54
C PHE A 113 15.88 7.41 16.43
N ILE A 114 15.25 7.95 17.50
CA ILE A 114 13.89 8.50 17.40
C ILE A 114 13.98 9.76 16.54
N LEU A 115 13.46 9.67 15.34
CA LEU A 115 13.39 10.78 14.38
C LEU A 115 11.98 11.36 14.39
N ASP A 116 11.82 12.58 13.86
CA ASP A 116 10.47 13.12 13.64
C ASP A 116 9.72 12.25 12.63
N ASN A 117 8.44 11.99 12.89
CA ASN A 117 7.59 11.23 11.98
C ASN A 117 7.38 12.03 10.67
N PRO A 118 7.95 11.59 9.53
CA PRO A 118 7.85 12.35 8.28
C PRO A 118 6.42 12.39 7.72
N LEU A 119 5.53 11.50 8.17
CA LEU A 119 4.12 11.45 7.77
C LEU A 119 3.31 12.59 8.38
N THR A 120 3.72 13.14 9.53
CA THR A 120 2.99 14.25 10.18
C THR A 120 3.19 15.58 9.48
N SER A 121 4.33 15.76 8.81
CA SER A 121 4.64 16.93 7.98
C SER A 121 4.14 16.80 6.53
N SER A 122 3.59 15.65 6.15
CA SER A 122 3.12 15.42 4.78
C SER A 122 1.88 16.26 4.47
N THR A 123 1.86 16.85 3.28
CA THR A 123 0.69 17.58 2.75
C THR A 123 -0.14 16.71 1.80
N ALA A 124 0.20 15.42 1.69
CA ALA A 124 -0.48 14.50 0.81
C ALA A 124 -1.88 14.13 1.33
N GLU A 125 -2.81 13.99 0.40
CA GLU A 125 -4.12 13.41 0.62
C GLU A 125 -4.12 12.00 0.00
N VAL A 126 -4.72 11.06 0.70
CA VAL A 126 -4.99 9.72 0.20
C VAL A 126 -6.50 9.49 0.16
N PHE A 127 -6.91 8.45 -0.57
CA PHE A 127 -8.31 8.09 -0.75
C PHE A 127 -8.56 6.71 -0.16
N ASP A 128 -9.66 6.51 0.57
CA ASP A 128 -10.09 5.16 0.92
C ASP A 128 -10.62 4.39 -0.31
N THR A 129 -11.00 3.12 -0.11
CA THR A 129 -11.54 2.27 -1.17
C THR A 129 -12.91 2.72 -1.72
N GLN A 130 -13.55 3.70 -1.09
CA GLN A 130 -14.82 4.31 -1.50
C GLN A 130 -14.61 5.67 -2.20
N GLY A 131 -13.39 6.20 -2.20
CA GLY A 131 -13.04 7.50 -2.78
C GLY A 131 -13.12 8.68 -1.81
N ASN A 132 -13.31 8.44 -0.50
CA ASN A 132 -13.27 9.50 0.51
C ASN A 132 -11.83 9.93 0.77
N LYS A 133 -11.62 11.25 0.87
CA LYS A 133 -10.30 11.84 1.12
C LYS A 133 -9.91 11.78 2.59
N LEU A 134 -8.62 11.55 2.85
CA LEU A 134 -8.02 11.59 4.17
C LEU A 134 -6.59 12.15 4.08
N ALA A 135 -6.20 13.01 5.02
CA ALA A 135 -4.83 13.51 5.09
C ALA A 135 -3.87 12.42 5.59
N VAL A 136 -2.66 12.35 5.04
CA VAL A 136 -1.64 11.36 5.47
C VAL A 136 -1.30 11.49 6.95
N ALA A 137 -1.27 12.72 7.48
CA ALA A 137 -1.02 12.96 8.91
C ALA A 137 -2.07 12.29 9.82
N GLU A 138 -3.31 12.10 9.36
CA GLU A 138 -4.37 11.42 10.11
C GLU A 138 -4.12 9.91 10.22
N LEU A 139 -3.58 9.30 9.17
CA LEU A 139 -3.21 7.89 9.18
C LEU A 139 -2.18 7.60 10.26
N ALA A 140 -1.23 8.50 10.44
CA ALA A 140 -0.08 8.36 11.33
C ALA A 140 -0.35 8.75 12.80
N LYS A 141 -1.60 9.04 13.18
CA LYS A 141 -1.96 9.31 14.57
C LYS A 141 -1.87 8.06 15.44
N GLY A 142 -1.17 8.17 16.57
CA GLY A 142 -0.93 7.07 17.51
C GLY A 142 0.08 6.05 16.97
N LYS A 143 0.14 4.89 17.63
CA LYS A 143 0.97 3.75 17.24
C LYS A 143 0.46 3.13 15.94
N THR A 144 1.19 3.31 14.84
CA THR A 144 0.78 2.91 13.49
C THR A 144 1.93 2.28 12.71
N VAL A 145 1.64 1.16 12.04
CA VAL A 145 2.48 0.62 10.96
C VAL A 145 1.90 1.09 9.63
N VAL A 146 2.67 1.84 8.86
CA VAL A 146 2.28 2.37 7.54
C VAL A 146 3.09 1.68 6.46
N GLY A 147 2.44 0.79 5.70
CA GLY A 147 3.02 0.14 4.52
C GLY A 147 2.73 0.93 3.25
N LEU A 148 3.74 1.15 2.41
CA LEU A 148 3.63 1.88 1.14
C LEU A 148 3.90 0.93 -0.02
N LEU A 149 2.85 0.49 -0.70
CA LEU A 149 2.93 -0.44 -1.84
C LEU A 149 3.14 0.32 -3.15
N ARG A 150 4.08 -0.15 -3.97
CA ARG A 150 4.42 0.46 -5.25
C ARG A 150 3.24 0.69 -6.19
N HIS A 151 2.40 -0.32 -6.40
CA HIS A 151 1.12 -0.20 -7.09
C HIS A 151 0.31 -1.50 -6.99
N LEU A 152 -1.00 -1.40 -7.13
CA LEU A 152 -1.93 -2.53 -7.00
C LEU A 152 -1.76 -3.61 -8.09
N GLY A 153 -1.12 -3.28 -9.22
CA GLY A 153 -0.83 -4.24 -10.28
C GLY A 153 0.36 -5.18 -10.08
N CYS A 154 1.20 -4.99 -9.06
CA CYS A 154 2.46 -5.71 -8.94
C CYS A 154 2.29 -7.01 -8.14
N ALA A 155 2.74 -8.15 -8.68
CA ALA A 155 2.76 -9.42 -7.95
C ALA A 155 3.52 -9.34 -6.61
N LEU A 156 4.63 -8.61 -6.57
CA LEU A 156 5.40 -8.41 -5.34
C LEU A 156 4.61 -7.60 -4.31
N CYS A 157 3.82 -6.60 -4.75
CA CYS A 157 2.94 -5.85 -3.87
C CYS A 157 1.77 -6.68 -3.35
N TRP A 158 1.25 -7.63 -4.14
CA TRP A 158 0.23 -8.58 -3.66
C TRP A 158 0.78 -9.47 -2.57
N ARG A 159 2.00 -10.00 -2.76
CA ARG A 159 2.69 -10.77 -1.72
C ARG A 159 2.91 -9.94 -0.45
N GLN A 160 3.35 -8.69 -0.59
CA GLN A 160 3.53 -7.81 0.56
C GLN A 160 2.21 -7.49 1.27
N ALA A 161 1.14 -7.22 0.52
CA ALA A 161 -0.18 -7.01 1.09
C ALA A 161 -0.66 -8.24 1.87
N ALA A 162 -0.46 -9.44 1.31
CA ALA A 162 -0.78 -10.70 1.99
C ALA A 162 0.03 -10.86 3.29
N ASN A 163 1.32 -10.54 3.23
CA ASN A 163 2.21 -10.62 4.37
C ASN A 163 1.80 -9.64 5.50
N LEU A 164 1.51 -8.38 5.16
CA LEU A 164 1.06 -7.37 6.11
C LEU A 164 -0.30 -7.75 6.73
N ALA A 165 -1.23 -8.27 5.93
CA ALA A 165 -2.51 -8.77 6.45
C ALA A 165 -2.32 -9.93 7.44
N ALA A 166 -1.39 -10.85 7.18
CA ALA A 166 -1.08 -11.95 8.09
C ALA A 166 -0.40 -11.47 9.39
N LEU A 167 0.35 -10.37 9.35
CA LEU A 167 1.00 -9.78 10.52
C LEU A 167 0.09 -8.87 11.35
N LYS A 168 -1.04 -8.42 10.79
CA LYS A 168 -1.97 -7.51 11.46
C LYS A 168 -2.29 -7.91 12.91
N PRO A 169 -2.64 -9.17 13.25
CA PRO A 169 -2.96 -9.54 14.63
C PRO A 169 -1.80 -9.27 15.59
N ARG A 170 -0.55 -9.50 15.16
CA ARG A 170 0.64 -9.27 15.97
C ARG A 170 0.91 -7.78 16.19
N PHE A 171 0.60 -6.93 15.19
CA PHE A 171 0.66 -5.49 15.38
C PHE A 171 -0.38 -5.03 16.40
N GLU A 172 -1.60 -5.54 16.31
CA GLU A 172 -2.70 -5.19 17.23
C GLU A 172 -2.43 -5.63 18.67
N GLU A 173 -1.84 -6.82 18.87
CA GLU A 173 -1.37 -7.28 20.19
C GLU A 173 -0.34 -6.33 20.82
N LEU A 174 0.49 -5.68 20.00
CA LEU A 174 1.47 -4.68 20.42
C LEU A 174 0.88 -3.25 20.50
N GLY A 175 -0.43 -3.09 20.28
CA GLY A 175 -1.12 -1.80 20.32
C GLY A 175 -0.92 -0.93 19.07
N PHE A 176 -0.46 -1.51 17.96
CA PHE A 176 -0.29 -0.83 16.67
C PHE A 176 -1.45 -1.15 15.72
N LYS A 177 -2.00 -0.12 15.07
CA LYS A 177 -2.88 -0.32 13.91
C LYS A 177 -2.05 -0.45 12.63
N LEU A 178 -2.55 -1.21 11.65
CA LEU A 178 -1.97 -1.32 10.32
C LEU A 178 -2.70 -0.39 9.34
N VAL A 179 -1.95 0.35 8.54
CA VAL A 179 -2.45 1.12 7.40
C VAL A 179 -1.57 0.79 6.19
N VAL A 180 -2.19 0.60 5.04
CA VAL A 180 -1.50 0.35 3.78
C VAL A 180 -1.94 1.38 2.76
N VAL A 181 -0.99 2.09 2.18
CA VAL A 181 -1.21 3.04 1.08
C VAL A 181 -0.62 2.43 -0.20
N ALA A 182 -1.35 2.49 -1.31
CA ALA A 182 -0.90 1.99 -2.60
C ALA A 182 -1.15 2.99 -3.72
N ILE A 183 -0.32 2.94 -4.75
CA ILE A 183 -0.57 3.72 -5.98
C ILE A 183 -1.64 3.02 -6.80
N GLY A 184 -2.79 3.67 -7.00
CA GLY A 184 -3.92 3.10 -7.71
C GLY A 184 -5.21 3.90 -7.56
N TYR A 185 -6.30 3.31 -8.06
CA TYR A 185 -7.66 3.87 -8.03
C TYR A 185 -8.63 2.90 -7.33
N PRO A 186 -9.82 3.37 -6.87
CA PRO A 186 -10.77 2.54 -6.13
C PRO A 186 -11.14 1.22 -6.82
N GLU A 187 -11.24 1.19 -8.14
CA GLU A 187 -11.56 -0.02 -8.91
C GLU A 187 -10.47 -1.09 -8.76
N ALA A 188 -9.20 -0.67 -8.82
CA ALA A 188 -8.05 -1.54 -8.61
C ALA A 188 -8.00 -2.06 -7.16
N ALA A 189 -8.41 -1.23 -6.20
CA ALA A 189 -8.45 -1.59 -4.79
C ALA A 189 -9.51 -2.66 -4.52
N LYS A 190 -10.71 -2.51 -5.10
CA LYS A 190 -11.77 -3.51 -5.05
C LYS A 190 -11.29 -4.84 -5.62
N GLU A 191 -10.64 -4.82 -6.79
CA GLU A 191 -10.12 -6.04 -7.39
C GLU A 191 -9.06 -6.73 -6.53
N LEU A 192 -8.16 -5.95 -5.89
CA LEU A 192 -7.23 -6.50 -4.90
C LEU A 192 -8.01 -7.15 -3.76
N CYS A 193 -8.88 -6.42 -3.06
CA CYS A 193 -9.62 -6.91 -1.89
C CYS A 193 -10.54 -8.11 -2.19
N GLU A 194 -11.05 -8.25 -3.41
CA GLU A 194 -11.85 -9.41 -3.82
C GLU A 194 -11.01 -10.67 -4.07
N LYS A 195 -9.80 -10.50 -4.64
CA LYS A 195 -8.95 -11.61 -5.10
C LYS A 195 -7.92 -12.03 -4.07
N LEU A 196 -7.29 -11.05 -3.46
CA LEU A 196 -6.47 -11.19 -2.25
C LEU A 196 -7.31 -10.55 -1.13
N PRO A 197 -8.00 -11.34 -0.28
CA PRO A 197 -8.97 -10.85 0.72
C PRO A 197 -8.33 -9.97 1.81
N PHE A 198 -7.79 -8.84 1.39
CA PHE A 198 -7.14 -7.82 2.17
C PHE A 198 -8.22 -6.90 2.74
N PRO A 199 -8.18 -6.56 4.04
CA PRO A 199 -9.22 -5.74 4.64
C PRO A 199 -9.25 -4.33 4.01
N ALA A 200 -10.38 -3.98 3.42
CA ALA A 200 -10.54 -2.74 2.64
C ALA A 200 -10.44 -1.46 3.48
N ASP A 201 -10.70 -1.56 4.78
CA ASP A 201 -10.57 -0.49 5.78
C ASP A 201 -9.11 -0.10 6.07
N LEU A 202 -8.16 -0.99 5.75
CA LEU A 202 -6.74 -0.75 5.94
C LEU A 202 -6.07 -0.22 4.66
N LEU A 203 -6.77 -0.22 3.52
CA LEU A 203 -6.21 0.14 2.22
C LEU A 203 -6.61 1.55 1.80
N PHE A 204 -5.60 2.36 1.53
CA PHE A 204 -5.70 3.73 1.04
C PHE A 204 -4.93 3.89 -0.28
N LEU A 205 -5.28 4.92 -1.03
CA LEU A 205 -4.85 5.12 -2.40
C LEU A 205 -4.22 6.49 -2.57
N ASP A 206 -3.06 6.53 -3.20
CA ASP A 206 -2.39 7.76 -3.62
C ASP A 206 -2.17 7.71 -5.14
N PRO A 207 -3.17 8.11 -5.95
CA PRO A 207 -3.08 8.03 -7.41
C PRO A 207 -2.00 8.95 -8.01
N GLU A 208 -1.64 10.03 -7.30
CA GLU A 208 -0.66 11.03 -7.74
C GLU A 208 0.76 10.75 -7.24
N MET A 209 0.95 9.71 -6.42
CA MET A 209 2.22 9.34 -5.81
C MET A 209 2.83 10.48 -4.96
N LYS A 210 1.98 11.36 -4.41
CA LYS A 210 2.40 12.54 -3.67
C LYS A 210 3.12 12.15 -2.38
N ILE A 211 2.62 11.17 -1.61
CA ILE A 211 3.29 10.72 -0.38
C ILE A 211 4.65 10.10 -0.70
N TYR A 212 4.77 9.37 -1.80
CA TYR A 212 6.03 8.75 -2.25
C TYR A 212 7.08 9.81 -2.58
N THR A 213 6.64 10.91 -3.20
CA THR A 213 7.50 12.05 -3.56
C THR A 213 7.94 12.82 -2.33
N GLU A 214 7.02 13.11 -1.40
CA GLU A 214 7.31 13.86 -0.16
C GLU A 214 8.21 13.07 0.80
N LEU A 215 8.05 11.75 0.87
CA LEU A 215 8.93 10.86 1.66
C LEU A 215 10.25 10.55 0.97
N HIS A 216 10.46 11.06 -0.25
CA HIS A 216 11.65 10.80 -1.07
C HIS A 216 11.94 9.31 -1.27
N LEU A 217 10.89 8.50 -1.44
CA LEU A 217 11.04 7.07 -1.68
C LEU A 217 11.80 6.81 -2.98
N ASN A 218 12.58 5.74 -2.97
CA ASN A 218 13.40 5.32 -4.10
C ASN A 218 12.57 5.21 -5.39
N ALA A 219 13.07 5.78 -6.49
CA ALA A 219 12.44 5.66 -7.79
C ALA A 219 13.49 5.54 -8.91
N GLY A 220 13.17 4.74 -9.93
CA GLY A 220 13.96 4.66 -11.15
C GLY A 220 14.40 3.25 -11.53
N LEU A 221 14.96 3.16 -12.73
CA LEU A 221 15.25 1.87 -13.35
C LEU A 221 16.40 1.09 -12.69
N LYS A 222 17.32 1.78 -12.01
CA LYS A 222 18.43 1.12 -11.29
C LYS A 222 17.94 0.12 -10.24
N TYR A 223 16.75 0.36 -9.66
CA TYR A 223 16.14 -0.50 -8.67
C TYR A 223 15.53 -1.76 -9.29
N PHE A 224 15.35 -1.85 -10.62
CA PHE A 224 14.87 -3.06 -11.33
C PHE A 224 15.96 -4.10 -11.56
N PHE A 225 17.20 -3.66 -11.73
CA PHE A 225 18.31 -4.51 -12.14
C PHE A 225 19.34 -4.64 -11.02
N ASN A 226 18.87 -4.96 -9.82
CA ASN A 226 19.72 -5.18 -8.66
C ASN A 226 19.45 -6.53 -8.00
N ARG A 227 20.33 -6.89 -7.06
CA ARG A 227 20.26 -8.15 -6.33
C ARG A 227 18.98 -8.26 -5.50
N ASP A 228 18.57 -7.17 -4.85
CA ASP A 228 17.38 -7.15 -4.01
C ASP A 228 16.11 -7.46 -4.80
N THR A 229 16.02 -7.00 -6.06
CA THR A 229 14.90 -7.35 -6.96
C THR A 229 14.90 -8.82 -7.33
N LEU A 230 16.09 -9.38 -7.59
CA LEU A 230 16.19 -10.80 -7.91
C LEU A 230 15.74 -11.65 -6.71
N GLU A 231 16.11 -11.25 -5.49
CA GLU A 231 15.69 -11.90 -4.26
C GLU A 231 14.18 -11.78 -4.04
N GLY A 232 13.61 -10.57 -4.15
CA GLY A 232 12.16 -10.38 -4.08
C GLY A 232 11.40 -11.24 -5.11
N CYS A 233 11.93 -11.37 -6.34
CA CYS A 233 11.33 -12.24 -7.35
C CYS A 233 11.45 -13.74 -7.01
N ARG A 234 12.51 -14.17 -6.32
CA ARG A 234 12.64 -15.56 -5.84
C ARG A 234 11.58 -15.87 -4.79
N GLU A 235 11.25 -14.91 -3.94
CA GLU A 235 10.22 -15.07 -2.91
C GLU A 235 8.81 -15.26 -3.47
N LEU A 236 8.56 -14.89 -4.74
CA LEU A 236 7.30 -15.26 -5.41
C LEU A 236 7.18 -16.77 -5.69
N GLY A 237 8.31 -17.49 -5.70
CA GLY A 237 8.36 -18.92 -5.96
C GLY A 237 8.14 -19.80 -4.72
N THR A 238 8.14 -19.23 -3.52
CA THR A 238 7.84 -19.97 -2.27
C THR A 238 6.36 -20.31 -2.19
N ASP A 239 5.99 -21.17 -1.25
CA ASP A 239 4.58 -21.56 -1.07
C ASP A 239 3.73 -20.37 -0.62
N GLU A 240 4.27 -19.47 0.22
CA GLU A 240 3.61 -18.23 0.61
C GLU A 240 3.46 -17.28 -0.58
N GLY A 241 4.50 -17.16 -1.42
CA GLY A 241 4.47 -16.35 -2.64
C GLY A 241 3.40 -16.86 -3.62
N LYS A 242 3.34 -18.17 -3.84
CA LYS A 242 2.33 -18.82 -4.69
C LYS A 242 0.93 -18.68 -4.11
N ALA A 243 0.76 -18.84 -2.81
CA ALA A 243 -0.53 -18.67 -2.13
C ALA A 243 -1.06 -17.23 -2.27
N ALA A 244 -0.19 -16.23 -2.05
CA ALA A 244 -0.56 -14.82 -2.22
C ALA A 244 -0.92 -14.46 -3.67
N LEU A 245 -0.41 -15.21 -4.65
CA LEU A 245 -0.66 -15.01 -6.07
C LEU A 245 -1.69 -15.96 -6.68
N ALA A 246 -2.35 -16.81 -5.88
CA ALA A 246 -3.26 -17.84 -6.39
C ALA A 246 -4.41 -17.28 -7.25
N ARG A 247 -4.83 -16.04 -6.96
CA ARG A 247 -5.88 -15.30 -7.70
C ARG A 247 -5.34 -14.02 -8.33
N TYR A 248 -4.02 -13.94 -8.51
CA TYR A 248 -3.37 -12.75 -9.06
C TYR A 248 -3.91 -12.42 -10.45
N SER A 249 -4.27 -11.16 -10.63
CA SER A 249 -4.51 -10.57 -11.92
C SER A 249 -3.66 -9.32 -12.07
N PHE A 250 -3.20 -9.12 -13.29
CA PHE A 250 -2.47 -7.91 -13.63
C PHE A 250 -3.44 -6.72 -13.66
N ILE A 251 -3.30 -5.79 -12.72
CA ILE A 251 -4.03 -4.52 -12.71
C ILE A 251 -3.14 -3.45 -13.32
N LYS A 252 -3.65 -2.72 -14.33
CA LYS A 252 -2.86 -1.67 -14.98
C LYS A 252 -2.59 -0.52 -14.01
N PRO A 253 -1.33 -0.14 -13.77
CA PRO A 253 -1.00 1.02 -12.93
C PRO A 253 -1.46 2.33 -13.59
N PRO A 254 -1.69 3.41 -12.80
CA PRO A 254 -2.18 4.70 -13.31
C PRO A 254 -1.38 5.26 -14.49
N ASN A 255 -0.06 5.20 -14.39
CA ASN A 255 0.84 5.62 -15.45
C ASN A 255 2.15 4.80 -15.42
N ALA A 256 2.97 4.95 -16.45
CA ALA A 256 4.22 4.19 -16.57
C ALA A 256 5.26 4.61 -15.51
N GLN A 257 5.21 5.84 -15.00
CA GLN A 257 6.13 6.32 -13.96
C GLN A 257 5.91 5.60 -12.63
N CYS A 258 4.66 5.25 -12.31
CA CYS A 258 4.31 4.44 -11.13
C CYS A 258 5.08 3.11 -11.09
N THR A 259 5.39 2.55 -12.25
CA THR A 259 6.13 1.28 -12.31
C THR A 259 7.56 1.42 -11.79
N LEU A 260 8.16 2.61 -11.91
CA LEU A 260 9.52 2.89 -11.45
C LEU A 260 9.59 3.28 -9.98
N GLN A 261 8.45 3.57 -9.35
CA GLN A 261 8.35 3.95 -7.94
C GLN A 261 8.56 2.71 -7.05
N MET A 262 9.41 2.84 -6.03
CA MET A 262 9.57 1.85 -4.96
C MET A 262 8.68 2.20 -3.76
N GLY A 263 8.45 1.19 -2.92
CA GLY A 263 7.64 1.31 -1.71
C GLY A 263 8.48 1.61 -0.49
N GLY A 264 7.88 1.35 0.67
CA GLY A 264 8.54 1.46 1.97
C GLY A 264 7.61 1.03 3.10
N LEU A 265 8.11 1.12 4.32
CA LEU A 265 7.35 0.84 5.53
C LEU A 265 7.85 1.72 6.67
N TYR A 266 6.91 2.29 7.42
CA TYR A 266 7.20 3.15 8.56
C TYR A 266 6.44 2.65 9.79
N VAL A 267 7.14 2.52 10.92
CA VAL A 267 6.53 2.31 12.24
C VAL A 267 6.63 3.62 12.99
N VAL A 268 5.50 4.15 13.43
CA VAL A 268 5.41 5.48 14.02
C VAL A 268 4.58 5.46 15.28
N ASP A 269 4.86 6.38 16.19
CA ASP A 269 4.00 6.74 17.31
C ASP A 269 3.77 8.25 17.28
N SER A 270 2.64 8.65 16.71
CA SER A 270 2.25 10.06 16.59
C SER A 270 3.33 10.89 15.90
N ASN A 271 4.11 11.70 16.63
CA ASN A 271 5.16 12.54 16.06
C ASN A 271 6.53 11.85 15.99
N LYS A 272 6.64 10.60 16.44
CA LYS A 272 7.90 9.86 16.48
C LYS A 272 7.97 8.79 15.40
N LEU A 273 9.07 8.76 14.67
CA LEU A 273 9.46 7.64 13.82
C LEU A 273 10.24 6.64 14.68
N LEU A 274 9.74 5.40 14.72
CA LEU A 274 10.35 4.28 15.45
C LEU A 274 11.17 3.39 14.52
N TYR A 275 10.70 3.20 13.29
CA TYR A 275 11.40 2.46 12.25
C TYR A 275 10.99 2.96 10.86
N GLY A 276 11.94 3.05 9.94
CA GLY A 276 11.68 3.46 8.56
C GLY A 276 12.51 2.64 7.59
N HIS A 277 11.84 2.07 6.59
CA HIS A 277 12.47 1.29 5.52
C HIS A 277 12.00 1.81 4.17
N MET A 278 12.95 2.10 3.29
CA MET A 278 12.69 2.41 1.89
C MET A 278 13.13 1.22 1.05
N ASP A 279 12.23 0.71 0.22
CA ASP A 279 12.52 -0.46 -0.61
C ASP A 279 13.72 -0.18 -1.53
N LYS A 280 14.75 -1.03 -1.41
CA LYS A 280 15.98 -0.93 -2.21
C LYS A 280 15.87 -1.65 -3.56
N GLY A 281 14.76 -2.28 -3.85
CA GLY A 281 14.51 -3.04 -5.07
C GLY A 281 13.07 -3.55 -5.09
N LEU A 282 12.67 -4.18 -6.18
CA LEU A 282 11.32 -4.70 -6.30
C LEU A 282 11.17 -5.89 -5.36
N GLY A 283 10.32 -5.76 -4.35
CA GLY A 283 10.12 -6.83 -3.37
C GLY A 283 11.13 -6.83 -2.23
N ALA A 284 12.04 -5.84 -2.19
CA ALA A 284 13.00 -5.64 -1.10
C ALA A 284 12.34 -4.96 0.11
N HIS A 285 11.25 -5.55 0.58
CA HIS A 285 10.41 -5.01 1.64
C HIS A 285 11.11 -5.10 3.00
N ALA A 286 10.58 -4.36 3.99
CA ALA A 286 11.11 -4.36 5.34
C ALA A 286 11.10 -5.77 5.94
N PRO A 287 12.19 -6.22 6.60
CA PRO A 287 12.20 -7.48 7.32
C PRO A 287 11.17 -7.50 8.46
N ASN A 288 10.32 -8.52 8.48
CA ASN A 288 9.19 -8.58 9.41
C ASN A 288 9.62 -8.61 10.89
N ASP A 289 10.73 -9.29 11.19
CA ASP A 289 11.34 -9.36 12.50
C ASP A 289 11.78 -7.97 13.01
N GLN A 290 12.39 -7.16 12.15
CA GLN A 290 12.76 -5.78 12.48
C GLN A 290 11.54 -4.90 12.73
N VAL A 291 10.51 -5.00 11.88
CA VAL A 291 9.26 -4.24 12.04
C VAL A 291 8.58 -4.57 13.36
N LEU A 292 8.48 -5.86 13.69
CA LEU A 292 7.88 -6.31 14.94
C LEU A 292 8.73 -5.95 16.16
N ALA A 293 10.06 -6.02 16.05
CA ALA A 293 10.97 -5.58 17.11
C ALA A 293 10.81 -4.08 17.40
N ALA A 294 10.68 -3.25 16.36
CA ALA A 294 10.42 -1.82 16.51
C ALA A 294 9.08 -1.54 17.19
N CYS A 295 8.04 -2.33 16.87
CA CYS A 295 6.74 -2.23 17.55
C CYS A 295 6.85 -2.64 19.03
N ALA A 296 7.57 -3.72 19.34
CA ALA A 296 7.73 -4.23 20.70
C ALA A 296 8.58 -3.32 21.60
N ALA A 297 9.45 -2.49 21.03
CA ALA A 297 10.33 -1.58 21.75
C ALA A 297 9.69 -0.23 22.13
N ALA A 298 8.46 0.04 21.68
CA ALA A 298 7.76 1.33 21.81
C ALA A 298 6.63 1.31 22.84
#